data_AF-A0A2N9W234-F1
#
_entry.id   AF-A0A2N9W234-F1
#
_cell.length_a   1.000
_cell.length_b   1.000
_cell.length_c   1.000
_cell.angle_alpha   90.00
_cell.angle_beta   90.00
_cell.angle_gamma   90.00
#
_symmetry.space_group_name_H-M   'P 1'
#
loop_
_entity.id
_entity.type
_entity.pdbx_description
1 polymer ?
#
loop_
_entity_poly.entity_id
_entity_poly.type
_entity_poly.pdbx_seq_one_letter_code
_entity_poly.pdbx_strand_id
1 'polypeptide(L)'
;MSARQIMPLFRFVFEEGAVLEDVTPIEFPDHKAAIVAAKKAARKTLMDVEGCDPTAWVVRIYNEPGELIRTVFVADLLRAKTR
;
A
#
# COMPACT_ATOMS: atom_id res chain seq x y z
N MET A 1 -26.10 4.38 22.02
CA MET A 1 -24.85 5.01 21.56
C MET A 1 -24.01 3.92 20.90
N SER A 2 -23.88 3.89 19.57
CA SER A 2 -22.97 2.95 18.93
C SER A 2 -21.54 3.37 19.24
N ALA A 3 -20.74 2.47 19.80
CA ALA A 3 -19.29 2.62 19.81
C ALA A 3 -18.84 2.87 18.36
N ARG A 4 -18.14 3.97 18.11
CA ARG A 4 -17.39 4.09 16.86
C ARG A 4 -16.44 2.91 16.83
N GLN A 5 -16.62 2.02 15.86
CA GLN A 5 -15.67 0.94 15.62
C GLN A 5 -14.33 1.63 15.32
N ILE A 6 -13.34 1.47 16.19
CA ILE A 6 -12.02 2.09 16.00
C ILE A 6 -11.40 1.40 14.79
N MET A 7 -11.38 2.10 13.65
CA MET A 7 -10.79 1.58 12.43
C MET A 7 -9.27 1.74 12.49
N PRO A 8 -8.48 0.68 12.23
CA PRO A 8 -7.04 0.81 12.19
C PRO A 8 -6.58 1.75 11.07
N LEU A 9 -5.49 2.46 11.35
CA LEU A 9 -4.87 3.42 10.46
C LEU A 9 -3.68 2.81 9.73
N PHE A 10 -3.52 3.17 8.45
CA PHE A 10 -2.45 2.69 7.60
C PHE A 10 -1.83 3.81 6.79
N ARG A 11 -0.54 3.69 6.49
CA ARG A 11 0.19 4.61 5.62
C ARG A 11 0.72 3.86 4.40
N PHE A 12 0.50 4.43 3.23
CA PHE A 12 0.98 3.88 1.95
C PHE A 12 2.10 4.76 1.44
N VAL A 13 3.30 4.19 1.34
CA VAL A 13 4.52 4.89 0.92
C VAL A 13 4.90 4.42 -0.46
N PHE A 14 4.93 5.33 -1.43
CA PHE A 14 5.26 5.06 -2.83
C PHE A 14 6.66 5.56 -3.24
N GLU A 15 7.26 6.43 -2.42
CA GLU A 15 8.53 7.09 -2.71
C GLU A 15 9.62 6.62 -1.75
N GLU A 16 10.82 6.40 -2.28
CA GLU A 16 11.97 6.05 -1.46
C GLU A 16 12.42 7.26 -0.63
N GLY A 17 12.64 7.04 0.67
CA GLY A 17 13.08 8.09 1.59
C GLY A 17 11.95 8.93 2.21
N ALA A 18 10.68 8.65 1.90
CA ALA A 18 9.56 9.34 2.55
C ALA A 18 9.58 9.14 4.07
N VAL A 19 9.40 10.23 4.82
CA VAL A 19 9.28 10.20 6.29
C VAL A 19 7.85 9.77 6.64
N LEU A 20 7.72 8.71 7.44
CA LEU A 20 6.42 8.10 7.72
C LEU A 20 5.44 9.06 8.41
N GLU A 21 5.96 9.96 9.25
CA GLU A 21 5.17 10.97 9.98
C GLU A 21 4.50 11.99 9.05
N ASP A 22 5.10 12.26 7.89
CA ASP A 22 4.56 13.16 6.87
C ASP A 22 3.50 12.49 5.99
N VAL A 23 3.42 11.16 6.03
CA VAL A 23 2.46 10.39 5.23
C VAL A 23 1.13 10.34 5.97
N THR A 24 0.09 10.89 5.33
CA THR A 24 -1.27 10.92 5.88
C THR A 24 -1.78 9.50 6.11
N PRO A 25 -2.16 9.13 7.35
CA PRO A 25 -2.75 7.83 7.62
C PRO A 25 -4.19 7.77 7.10
N ILE A 26 -4.61 6.58 6.67
CA ILE A 26 -5.92 6.30 6.08
C ILE A 26 -6.56 5.16 6.86
N GLU A 27 -7.85 5.31 7.18
CA GLU A 27 -8.63 4.30 7.88
C GLU A 27 -8.98 3.13 6.97
N PHE A 28 -8.76 1.91 7.45
CA PHE A 28 -9.28 0.70 6.82
C PHE A 28 -9.88 -0.26 7.85
N PRO A 29 -10.83 -1.13 7.46
CA PRO A 29 -11.41 -2.11 8.39
C PRO A 29 -10.41 -3.12 8.95
N ASP A 30 -9.43 -3.53 8.14
CA ASP A 30 -8.40 -4.51 8.50
C ASP A 30 -7.18 -4.41 7.56
N HIS A 31 -6.13 -5.20 7.86
CA HIS A 31 -4.90 -5.28 7.07
C HIS A 31 -5.16 -5.72 5.62
N LYS A 32 -6.13 -6.62 5.40
CA LYS A 32 -6.41 -7.18 4.08
C LYS A 32 -7.04 -6.11 3.17
N ALA A 33 -7.97 -5.32 3.69
CA ALA A 33 -8.58 -4.19 3.00
C ALA A 33 -7.53 -3.14 2.64
N ALA A 34 -6.63 -2.80 3.57
CA ALA A 34 -5.53 -1.88 3.32
C ALA A 34 -4.60 -2.38 2.20
N ILE A 35 -4.20 -3.66 2.23
CA ILE A 35 -3.35 -4.27 1.17
C ILE A 35 -4.04 -4.25 -0.19
N VAL A 36 -5.34 -4.55 -0.26
CA VAL A 36 -6.10 -4.51 -1.52
C VAL A 36 -6.14 -3.09 -2.08
N ALA A 37 -6.41 -2.10 -1.23
CA ALA A 37 -6.45 -0.69 -1.62
C ALA A 37 -5.07 -0.19 -2.10
N ALA A 38 -4.01 -0.49 -1.34
CA ALA A 38 -2.63 -0.14 -1.70
C ALA A 38 -2.20 -0.77 -3.04
N LYS A 39 -2.52 -2.04 -3.28
CA LYS A 39 -2.27 -2.70 -4.57
C LYS A 39 -3.02 -2.03 -5.72
N LYS A 40 -4.28 -1.62 -5.49
CA LYS A 40 -5.08 -0.91 -6.51
C LYS A 40 -4.48 0.45 -6.84
N ALA A 41 -4.01 1.19 -5.84
CA ALA A 41 -3.31 2.46 -6.03
C ALA A 41 -1.99 2.26 -6.79
N ALA A 42 -1.16 1.31 -6.35
CA ALA A 42 0.12 1.00 -6.99
C ALA A 42 -0.01 0.57 -8.46
N ARG A 43 -1.06 -0.16 -8.83
CA ARG A 43 -1.33 -0.51 -10.24
C ARG A 43 -1.60 0.70 -11.11
N LYS A 44 -2.30 1.72 -10.59
CA LYS A 44 -2.56 2.94 -11.35
C LYS A 44 -1.25 3.65 -11.67
N THR A 45 -0.35 3.74 -10.69
CA THR A 45 0.98 4.33 -10.86
C THR A 45 1.85 3.58 -11.87
N LEU A 46 1.76 2.24 -11.91
CA LEU A 46 2.53 1.42 -12.84
C LEU A 46 2.06 1.47 -14.30
N MET A 47 0.77 1.78 -14.54
CA MET A 47 0.24 1.86 -15.92
C MET A 47 0.92 2.96 -16.74
N ASP A 48 1.54 3.92 -16.08
CA ASP A 48 2.21 5.07 -16.70
C ASP A 48 3.71 4.84 -16.95
N VAL A 49 4.25 3.64 -16.65
CA VAL A 49 5.69 3.36 -16.73
C VAL A 49 5.98 2.10 -17.54
N GLU A 50 6.54 2.27 -18.75
CA GLU A 50 7.05 1.16 -19.57
C GLU A 50 8.43 0.68 -19.07
N GLY A 51 8.67 -0.63 -19.10
CA GLY A 51 10.01 -1.20 -18.82
C GLY A 51 10.40 -1.38 -17.35
N CYS A 52 9.44 -1.41 -16.42
CA CYS A 52 9.72 -1.56 -14.98
C CYS A 52 10.47 -2.85 -14.61
N ASP A 53 11.48 -2.72 -13.76
CA ASP A 53 12.16 -3.84 -13.09
C ASP A 53 11.16 -4.60 -12.19
N PRO A 54 10.92 -5.91 -12.42
CA PRO A 54 10.02 -6.72 -11.59
C PRO A 54 10.40 -6.81 -10.11
N THR A 55 11.68 -6.58 -9.78
CA THR A 55 12.22 -6.63 -8.41
C THR A 55 12.11 -5.30 -7.67
N ALA A 56 11.79 -4.22 -8.37
CA ALA A 56 11.52 -2.93 -7.75
C ALA A 56 10.24 -2.99 -6.90
N TRP A 57 10.27 -2.32 -5.75
CA TRP A 57 9.09 -2.14 -4.91
C TRP A 57 8.30 -0.92 -5.39
N VAL A 58 6.98 -0.94 -5.20
CA VAL A 58 6.06 0.10 -5.69
C VAL A 58 5.33 0.78 -4.55
N VAL A 59 4.94 0.00 -3.53
CA VAL A 59 4.34 0.55 -2.32
C VAL A 59 4.75 -0.25 -1.09
N ARG A 60 5.05 0.44 -0.01
CA ARG A 60 5.19 -0.12 1.35
C ARG A 60 3.99 0.30 2.19
N ILE A 61 3.45 -0.65 2.94
CA ILE A 61 2.22 -0.48 3.72
C ILE A 61 2.59 -0.61 5.19
N TYR A 62 2.33 0.45 5.96
CA TYR A 62 2.59 0.50 7.39
C TYR A 62 1.27 0.59 8.16
N ASN A 63 1.18 -0.06 9.33
CA ASN A 63 0.09 0.19 10.28
C ASN A 63 0.43 1.39 11.18
N GLU A 64 -0.46 1.75 12.10
CA GLU A 64 -0.06 2.39 13.35
C GLU A 64 0.24 1.32 14.40
N PRO A 65 1.40 1.35 15.08
CA PRO A 65 2.27 2.52 15.34
C PRO A 65 3.36 2.84 14.30
N GLY A 66 3.45 2.10 13.20
CA GLY A 66 4.44 2.36 12.13
C GLY A 66 5.16 1.11 11.63
N GLU A 67 4.61 -0.08 11.88
CA GLU A 67 5.23 -1.34 11.50
C GLU A 67 4.99 -1.63 10.02
N LEU A 68 6.03 -2.09 9.31
CA LEU A 68 5.90 -2.51 7.91
C LEU A 68 5.11 -3.82 7.83
N ILE A 69 3.90 -3.73 7.31
CA ILE A 69 2.99 -4.88 7.13
C ILE A 69 3.27 -5.61 5.82
N ARG A 70 3.56 -4.85 4.75
CA ARG A 70 3.78 -5.44 3.43
C ARG A 70 4.54 -4.52 2.51
N THR A 71 5.48 -5.10 1.77
CA THR A 71 6.04 -4.52 0.56
C THR A 71 5.36 -5.14 -0.66
N VAL A 72 4.94 -4.30 -1.61
CA VAL A 72 4.39 -4.72 -2.89
C VAL A 72 5.42 -4.43 -3.96
N PHE A 73 5.82 -5.47 -4.69
CA PHE A 73 6.76 -5.39 -5.80
C PHE A 73 6.03 -5.28 -7.15
N VAL A 74 6.75 -4.81 -8.18
CA VAL A 74 6.23 -4.80 -9.55
C VAL A 74 5.78 -6.21 -9.97
N ALA A 75 6.56 -7.24 -9.64
CA ALA A 75 6.20 -8.64 -9.89
C ALA A 75 4.87 -9.07 -9.25
N ASP A 76 4.53 -8.57 -8.04
CA ASP A 76 3.26 -8.87 -7.38
C ASP A 76 2.05 -8.33 -8.16
N LEU A 77 2.26 -7.24 -8.89
CA LEU A 77 1.22 -6.54 -9.65
C LEU A 77 1.07 -7.10 -11.06
N LEU A 78 2.19 -7.47 -11.70
CA LEU A 78 2.20 -8.11 -13.03
C LEU A 78 1.57 -9.51 -13.03
N ARG A 79 1.89 -10.36 -12.03
CA ARG A 79 1.35 -11.73 -11.92
C ARG A 79 -0.18 -11.79 -11.78
N ALA A 80 -0.77 -10.73 -11.26
CA ALA A 80 -2.20 -10.65 -11.02
C ALA A 80 -2.99 -10.06 -12.19
N LYS A 81 -2.40 -10.00 -13.40
CA LYS A 81 -3.06 -9.67 -14.68
C LYS A 81 -3.39 -10.93 -15.51
N THR A 82 -2.95 -12.12 -15.08
CA THR A 82 -3.01 -13.37 -15.86
C THR A 82 -4.15 -14.32 -15.46
N ARG A 83 -5.28 -13.81 -14.95
CA ARG A 83 -6.49 -14.60 -14.70
C ARG A 83 -7.73 -13.90 -15.22
#